data_AF-A0AAV5CTK0-F1
#
_entry.id   AF-A0AAV5CTK0-F1
#
_cell.length_a   1.000
_cell.length_b   1.000
_cell.length_c   1.000
_cell.angle_alpha   90.00
_cell.angle_beta   90.00
_cell.angle_gamma   90.00
#
_symmetry.space_group_name_H-M   'P 1'
#
loop_
_entity.id
_entity.type
_entity.pdbx_description
1 polymer ?
#
loop_
_entity_poly.entity_id
_entity_poly.type
_entity_poly.pdbx_seq_one_letter_code
_entity_poly.pdbx_strand_id
1 'polypeptide(L)'
;MYIYLPDECDGLPGLMRQLSSDPAAFVHKGVMPEKPVTVGELKIPKFEVSLKVEASRLLCDLGLHLPFHPAANSFSGLILDSPPEMAVCPCRLYATSASSMSTRKGQWLLRALLEK
;
A
#
# COMPACT_ATOMS: atom_id res chain seq x y z
N MET A 1 11.55 -2.34 -3.85
CA MET A 1 10.68 -1.27 -4.40
C MET A 1 10.42 -1.62 -5.84
N TYR A 2 9.15 -1.75 -6.21
CA TYR A 2 8.72 -1.98 -7.59
C TYR A 2 8.11 -0.69 -8.12
N ILE A 3 8.40 -0.36 -9.37
CA ILE A 3 7.84 0.81 -10.06
C ILE A 3 6.99 0.25 -11.20
N TYR A 4 5.68 0.48 -11.13
CA TYR A 4 4.77 0.17 -12.21
C TYR A 4 4.50 1.46 -12.98
N LEU A 5 4.94 1.53 -14.22
CA LEU A 5 4.81 2.70 -15.08
C LEU A 5 3.87 2.35 -16.24
N PRO A 6 2.64 2.90 -16.29
CA PRO A 6 1.77 2.74 -17.45
C PRO A 6 2.35 3.47 -18.67
N ASP A 7 2.02 2.99 -19.87
CA ASP A 7 2.47 3.62 -21.12
C ASP A 7 1.76 4.97 -21.35
N GLU A 8 0.49 5.08 -20.98
CA GLU A 8 -0.29 6.31 -21.05
C GLU A 8 -0.11 7.19 -19.80
N CYS A 9 -0.06 8.52 -19.99
CA CYS A 9 0.09 9.47 -18.89
C CYS A 9 -1.03 9.41 -17.85
N ASP A 10 -2.25 9.09 -18.27
CA ASP A 10 -3.45 8.90 -17.44
C ASP A 10 -3.79 7.42 -17.25
N GLY A 11 -2.86 6.50 -17.53
CA GLY A 11 -3.09 5.05 -17.47
C GLY A 11 -3.15 4.46 -16.04
N LEU A 12 -2.78 5.23 -15.01
CA LEU A 12 -2.73 4.75 -13.62
C LEU A 12 -4.07 4.17 -13.10
N PRO A 13 -5.24 4.79 -13.34
CA PRO A 13 -6.52 4.20 -12.93
C PRO A 13 -6.83 2.88 -13.64
N GLY A 14 -6.45 2.73 -14.91
CA GLY A 14 -6.59 1.48 -15.66
C GLY A 14 -5.73 0.37 -15.04
N LEU A 15 -4.47 0.68 -14.76
CA LEU A 15 -3.54 -0.21 -14.08
C LEU A 15 -4.04 -0.64 -12.70
N MET A 16 -4.59 0.29 -11.91
CA MET A 16 -5.16 0.00 -10.59
C MET A 16 -6.37 -0.92 -10.65
N ARG A 17 -7.23 -0.80 -11.67
CA ARG A 17 -8.36 -1.71 -11.87
C ARG A 17 -7.88 -3.13 -12.18
N GLN A 18 -6.87 -3.27 -13.03
CA GLN A 18 -6.28 -4.57 -13.35
C GLN A 18 -5.67 -5.23 -12.09
N LEU A 19 -4.87 -4.47 -11.35
CA LEU A 19 -4.29 -4.88 -10.06
C LEU A 19 -5.36 -5.35 -9.06
N SER A 20 -6.48 -4.61 -8.98
CA SER A 20 -7.55 -4.91 -8.02
C SER A 20 -8.41 -6.10 -8.44
N SER A 21 -8.51 -6.38 -9.75
CA SER A 21 -9.34 -7.47 -10.28
C SER A 21 -8.75 -8.86 -10.05
N ASP A 22 -7.43 -9.00 -10.23
CA ASP A 22 -6.71 -10.26 -10.02
C ASP A 22 -5.28 -9.96 -9.56
N PRO A 23 -5.08 -9.72 -8.26
CA PRO A 23 -3.78 -9.34 -7.70
C PRO A 23 -2.74 -10.45 -7.88
N ALA A 24 -3.16 -11.71 -7.74
CA ALA A 24 -2.26 -12.85 -7.86
C ALA A 24 -1.77 -12.98 -9.30
N ALA A 25 -2.67 -12.97 -10.28
CA ALA A 25 -2.24 -13.04 -11.67
C ALA A 25 -1.45 -11.80 -12.08
N PHE A 26 -1.74 -10.61 -11.55
CA PHE A 26 -0.96 -9.42 -11.87
C PHE A 26 0.51 -9.55 -11.42
N VAL A 27 0.74 -10.09 -10.22
CA VAL A 27 2.10 -10.35 -9.71
C VAL A 27 2.78 -11.50 -10.46
N HIS A 28 2.02 -12.55 -10.82
CA HIS A 28 2.55 -13.74 -11.49
C HIS A 28 2.72 -13.59 -13.01
N LYS A 29 2.08 -12.62 -13.67
CA LYS A 29 2.15 -12.38 -15.13
C LYS A 29 3.50 -11.88 -15.64
N GLY A 30 4.58 -12.05 -14.88
CA GLY A 30 5.93 -11.72 -15.34
C GLY A 30 6.23 -10.22 -15.37
N VAL A 31 5.53 -9.41 -14.58
CA VAL A 31 5.83 -7.98 -14.45
C VAL A 31 7.21 -7.76 -13.80
N MET A 32 7.72 -8.76 -13.09
CA MET A 32 9.08 -8.75 -12.55
C MET A 32 10.03 -9.45 -13.53
N PRO A 33 11.06 -8.75 -14.04
CA PRO A 33 12.08 -9.39 -14.85
C PRO A 33 12.78 -10.48 -14.02
N GLU A 34 12.85 -11.71 -14.54
CA GLU A 34 13.58 -12.80 -13.88
C GLU A 34 15.09 -12.56 -13.85
N LYS A 35 15.57 -11.69 -14.76
CA LYS A 35 16.98 -11.33 -14.93
C LYS A 35 17.13 -9.83 -15.12
N PRO A 36 18.28 -9.24 -14.74
CA PRO A 36 18.59 -7.85 -15.05
C PRO A 36 18.52 -7.60 -16.56
N VAL A 37 17.90 -6.49 -16.95
CA VAL A 37 17.81 -6.06 -18.35
C VAL A 37 18.53 -4.72 -18.49
N THR A 38 19.31 -4.57 -19.56
CA THR A 38 19.89 -3.28 -19.91
C THR A 38 18.78 -2.34 -20.37
N VAL A 39 18.54 -1.29 -19.59
CA VAL A 39 17.60 -0.22 -19.95
C VAL A 39 18.38 0.99 -20.48
N GLY A 40 17.73 1.82 -21.30
CA GLY A 40 18.28 3.11 -21.73
C GLY A 40 18.33 4.13 -20.59
N GLU A 41 18.11 5.41 -20.90
CA GLU A 41 18.01 6.43 -19.86
C GLU A 41 16.74 6.25 -19.01
N LEU A 42 16.90 5.71 -17.80
CA LEU A 42 15.83 5.60 -16.83
C LEU A 42 15.78 6.84 -15.93
N LYS A 43 14.72 7.65 -16.07
CA LYS A 43 14.49 8.86 -15.27
C LYS A 43 13.55 8.56 -14.11
N ILE A 44 14.11 8.47 -12.91
CA ILE A 44 13.36 8.23 -11.68
C ILE A 44 13.26 9.55 -10.89
N PRO A 45 12.06 10.14 -10.70
CA PRO A 45 11.91 11.39 -9.96
C PRO A 45 12.14 11.17 -8.45
N LYS A 46 12.82 12.13 -7.80
CA LYS A 46 12.88 12.16 -6.33
C LYS A 46 11.53 12.57 -5.78
N PHE A 47 11.00 11.83 -4.82
CA PHE A 47 9.75 12.18 -4.13
C PHE A 47 9.82 11.89 -2.64
N GLU A 48 8.97 12.58 -1.90
CA GLU A 48 8.67 12.31 -0.50
C GLU A 48 7.16 12.45 -0.33
N VAL A 49 6.52 11.40 0.17
CA VAL A 49 5.07 11.34 0.34
C VAL A 49 4.75 10.84 1.74
N SER A 50 3.78 11.48 2.38
CA SER A 50 3.18 11.04 3.62
C SER A 50 1.67 10.98 3.46
N LEU A 51 1.07 9.95 4.05
CA LEU A 51 -0.36 9.71 3.98
C LEU A 51 -0.86 9.38 5.38
N LYS A 52 -1.95 10.04 5.78
CA LYS A 52 -2.73 9.70 6.98
C LYS A 52 -4.17 9.48 6.55
N VAL A 53 -4.71 8.32 6.86
CA VAL A 53 -6.06 7.91 6.48
C VAL A 53 -6.85 7.55 7.72
N GLU A 54 -8.09 8.01 7.81
CA GLU A 54 -9.07 7.50 8.78
C GLU A 54 -9.60 6.15 8.28
N ALA A 55 -8.84 5.09 8.57
CA ALA A 55 -9.10 3.73 8.12
C ALA A 55 -10.46 3.19 8.57
N SER A 56 -11.02 3.67 9.68
CA SER A 56 -12.37 3.26 10.11
C SER A 56 -13.44 3.55 9.05
N ARG A 57 -13.32 4.67 8.33
CA ARG A 57 -14.26 5.00 7.23
C ARG A 57 -14.09 4.05 6.05
N LEU A 58 -12.86 3.82 5.61
CA LEU A 58 -12.58 2.92 4.50
C LEU A 58 -13.02 1.48 4.80
N LEU A 59 -12.80 1.00 6.02
CA LEU A 59 -13.24 -0.34 6.42
C LEU A 59 -14.77 -0.44 6.45
N CYS A 60 -15.47 0.61 6.91
CA CYS A 60 -16.92 0.71 6.77
C CYS A 60 -17.37 0.66 5.31
N ASP A 61 -16.73 1.42 4.41
CA ASP A 61 -17.07 1.40 2.97
C ASP A 61 -16.85 0.02 2.33
N LEU A 62 -15.95 -0.79 2.90
CA LEU A 62 -15.70 -2.19 2.54
C LEU A 62 -16.66 -3.19 3.24
N GLY A 63 -17.62 -2.72 4.03
CA GLY A 63 -18.65 -3.53 4.71
C GLY A 63 -18.34 -3.91 6.16
N LEU A 64 -17.19 -3.50 6.70
CA LEU A 64 -16.81 -3.78 8.09
C LEU A 64 -17.39 -2.73 9.05
N HIS A 65 -18.71 -2.73 9.21
CA HIS A 65 -19.41 -1.78 10.10
C HIS A 65 -19.46 -2.23 11.56
N LEU A 66 -19.59 -3.53 11.82
CA LEU A 66 -19.73 -4.09 13.18
C LEU A 66 -18.62 -3.66 14.14
N PRO A 67 -17.33 -3.65 13.73
CA PRO A 67 -16.25 -3.17 14.60
C PRO A 67 -16.39 -1.71 15.02
N PHE A 68 -17.11 -0.88 14.27
CA PHE A 68 -17.25 0.55 14.55
C PHE A 68 -18.67 0.91 15.00
N HIS A 69 -19.51 -0.10 15.25
CA HIS A 69 -20.88 0.10 15.70
C HIS A 69 -20.96 0.00 17.23
N PRO A 70 -21.39 1.08 17.93
CA PRO A 70 -21.42 1.10 19.38
C PRO A 70 -22.32 0.04 20.03
N ALA A 71 -23.29 -0.54 19.32
CA ALA A 71 -24.18 -1.56 19.89
C ALA A 71 -23.72 -3.01 19.63
N ALA A 72 -22.65 -3.22 18.84
CA ALA A 72 -22.28 -4.55 18.36
C ALA A 72 -21.45 -5.39 19.35
N ASN A 73 -21.02 -4.81 20.48
CA ASN A 73 -20.22 -5.46 21.55
C ASN A 73 -19.07 -6.36 21.06
N SER A 74 -18.53 -6.10 19.87
CA SER A 74 -17.67 -7.05 19.15
C SER A 74 -16.26 -7.18 19.76
N PHE A 75 -15.94 -6.31 20.72
CA PHE A 75 -14.64 -6.25 21.40
C PHE A 75 -14.72 -6.56 22.91
N SER A 76 -15.78 -7.20 23.38
CA SER A 76 -15.94 -7.58 24.79
C SER A 76 -14.75 -8.38 25.33
N GLY A 77 -14.14 -9.24 24.51
CA GLY A 77 -12.95 -10.02 24.89
C GLY A 77 -11.64 -9.24 24.98
N LEU A 78 -11.61 -7.94 24.62
CA LEU A 78 -10.42 -7.08 24.76
C LEU A 78 -10.31 -6.43 26.15
N ILE A 79 -11.36 -6.46 26.97
CA ILE A 79 -11.35 -5.92 28.32
C ILE A 79 -11.48 -7.07 29.31
N LEU A 80 -10.50 -7.20 30.21
CA LEU A 80 -10.43 -8.30 31.17
C LEU A 80 -11.53 -8.23 32.25
N ASP A 81 -11.97 -7.01 32.60
CA ASP A 81 -12.90 -6.73 33.70
C ASP A 81 -14.04 -5.77 33.28
N SER A 82 -14.63 -5.95 32.10
CA SER A 82 -15.76 -5.10 31.69
C SER A 82 -17.03 -5.45 32.50
N PRO A 83 -17.73 -4.49 33.12
CA PRO A 83 -19.10 -4.69 33.58
C PRO A 83 -19.96 -5.24 32.43
N PRO A 84 -20.91 -6.17 32.70
CA PRO A 84 -21.59 -6.98 31.69
C PRO A 84 -22.48 -6.23 30.66
N GLU A 85 -22.43 -4.89 30.61
CA GLU A 85 -23.24 -4.07 29.70
C GLU A 85 -22.45 -2.97 28.98
N MET A 86 -21.12 -2.87 29.16
CA MET A 86 -20.36 -1.83 28.48
C MET A 86 -20.00 -2.25 27.05
N ALA A 87 -20.61 -1.60 26.09
CA ALA A 87 -20.27 -1.79 24.70
C ALA A 87 -18.91 -1.19 24.37
N VAL A 88 -17.96 -2.03 23.98
CA VAL A 88 -16.61 -1.61 23.59
C VAL A 88 -16.56 -1.48 22.08
N CYS A 89 -16.29 -0.28 21.61
CA CYS A 89 -16.19 0.05 20.20
C CYS A 89 -15.04 1.04 19.95
N PRO A 90 -14.09 0.76 19.04
CA PRO A 90 -13.13 1.76 18.60
C PRO A 90 -13.83 2.96 17.94
N CYS A 91 -13.57 4.17 18.45
CA CYS A 91 -14.17 5.39 17.90
C CYS A 91 -13.58 5.78 16.55
N ARG A 92 -12.25 5.62 16.37
CA ARG A 92 -11.53 5.96 15.12
C ARG A 92 -10.30 5.10 14.97
N LEU A 93 -10.06 4.65 13.74
CA LEU A 93 -8.83 3.96 13.37
C LEU A 93 -8.10 4.83 12.34
N TYR A 94 -6.80 5.05 12.56
CA TYR A 94 -5.96 5.79 11.63
C TYR A 94 -4.79 4.92 11.16
N ALA A 95 -4.50 4.98 9.86
CA ALA A 95 -3.30 4.42 9.27
C ALA A 95 -2.42 5.56 8.77
N THR A 96 -1.13 5.52 9.09
CA THR A 96 -0.14 6.49 8.64
C THR A 96 0.98 5.79 7.91
N SER A 97 1.37 6.31 6.75
CA SER A 97 2.54 5.83 6.01
C SER A 97 3.37 7.00 5.50
N ALA A 98 4.67 6.77 5.37
CA ALA A 98 5.59 7.71 4.76
C ALA A 98 6.55 6.94 3.85
N SER A 99 6.90 7.52 2.72
CA SER A 99 7.83 6.94 1.76
C SER A 99 8.62 8.05 1.09
N SER A 100 9.94 7.86 1.00
CA SER A 100 10.85 8.77 0.32
C SER A 100 11.72 7.98 -0.62
N MET A 101 11.94 8.50 -1.81
CA MET A 101 12.83 7.92 -2.80
C MET A 101 13.75 9.01 -3.33
N SER A 102 15.05 8.80 -3.15
CA SER A 102 16.09 9.70 -3.64
C SER A 102 17.15 8.90 -4.36
N THR A 103 17.39 9.20 -5.62
CA THR A 103 18.51 8.62 -6.37
C THR A 103 19.76 9.47 -6.12
N ARG A 104 20.79 8.93 -5.47
CA ARG A 104 22.13 9.54 -5.52
C ARG A 104 22.64 9.41 -6.95
N LYS A 105 22.84 10.53 -7.67
CA LYS A 105 23.61 10.59 -8.92
C LYS A 105 24.97 9.91 -8.65
N GLY A 106 25.15 8.66 -9.08
CA GLY A 106 26.43 7.93 -8.96
C GLY A 106 26.40 6.54 -8.34
N GLN A 107 25.36 6.12 -7.59
CA GLN A 107 25.37 4.76 -6.99
C GLN A 107 24.93 3.64 -7.93
N TRP A 108 24.09 3.92 -8.93
CA TRP A 108 23.70 2.91 -9.92
C TRP A 108 24.86 2.55 -10.87
N LEU A 109 25.74 3.52 -11.17
CA LEU A 109 26.93 3.30 -11.99
C LEU A 109 27.96 2.41 -11.27
N LEU A 110 28.10 2.59 -9.95
CA LEU A 110 29.05 1.82 -9.13
C LEU A 110 28.66 0.36 -8.94
N ARG A 111 27.36 -0.02 -8.96
CA ARG A 111 26.99 -1.45 -8.94
C ARG A 111 27.11 -2.11 -10.32
N ALA A 112 26.75 -1.42 -11.40
CA ALA A 112 26.89 -1.97 -12.75
C ALA A 112 28.35 -2.20 -13.17
N LEU A 113 29.31 -1.47 -12.58
CA LEU A 113 30.74 -1.63 -12.85
C LEU A 113 31.46 -2.61 -11.90
N LEU A 114 30.85 -2.99 -10.77
CA LEU A 114 31.46 -3.90 -9.78
C LEU A 114 31.04 -5.38 -9.97
N GLU A 115 30.09 -5.66 -10.87
CA GLU A 115 29.65 -7.01 -11.26
C GLU A 115 30.26 -7.47 -12.60
N LYS A 116 31.43 -6.94 -12.99
CA LYS A 116 32.22 -7.43 -14.12
C LYS A 116 33.33 -8.38 -13.67
#